data_AF-A0A9P0AAX0-F1
#
_entry.id   AF-A0A9P0AAX0-F1
#
_cell.length_a   1.000
_cell.length_b   1.000
_cell.length_c   1.000
_cell.angle_alpha   90.00
_cell.angle_beta   90.00
_cell.angle_gamma   90.00
#
_symmetry.space_group_name_H-M   'P 1'
#
loop_
_entity.id
_entity.type
_entity.pdbx_description
1 polymer ?
#
loop_
_entity_poly.entity_id
_entity_poly.type
_entity_poly.pdbx_seq_one_letter_code
_entity_poly.pdbx_strand_id
1 'polypeptide(L)'
;MILSYKLFLITFCITFFGSLAFLDDDDDTATAPPMPMFNITHKVFMDFKQGDKDLGRIIFGLFGEIAPKTVENFRTIATVGIKGKTYAGTNIHRVIHNFLIQGGDIINNDGSGETSIYGRTFEDETHEVKFWAPGFLAMANHGPNTNGCQFFVTCTATSWLDGDYVGFGKVIYGLKTVHLIEKTEANDRGQPKVPIKIVKCGELPFDTPVSVINPGENPYTVKNWIKASAIPLVSSFVVLGIFHWMIVRLERFEKFMDEEIYQLIDEKKTN
;
A
#
# COMPACT_ATOMS: atom_id res chain seq x y z
N MET A 1 -7.22 46.78 -16.78
CA MET A 1 -6.71 45.60 -16.04
C MET A 1 -7.81 44.79 -15.33
N ILE A 2 -8.59 45.37 -14.40
CA ILE A 2 -9.60 44.64 -13.60
C ILE A 2 -10.71 43.99 -14.45
N LEU A 3 -11.16 44.65 -15.52
CA LEU A 3 -12.20 44.12 -16.42
C LEU A 3 -11.71 42.90 -17.23
N SER A 4 -10.42 42.88 -17.58
CA SER A 4 -9.78 41.79 -18.31
C SER A 4 -9.58 40.56 -17.42
N TYR A 5 -9.33 40.77 -16.12
CA TYR A 5 -9.19 39.69 -15.12
C TYR A 5 -10.53 39.04 -14.75
N LYS A 6 -11.61 39.83 -14.63
CA LYS A 6 -12.97 39.29 -14.45
C LYS A 6 -13.41 38.43 -15.64
N LEU A 7 -13.11 38.87 -16.86
CA LEU A 7 -13.40 38.11 -18.07
C LEU A 7 -12.55 36.82 -18.12
N PHE A 8 -11.29 36.88 -17.70
CA PHE A 8 -10.41 35.71 -17.61
C PHE A 8 -10.90 34.70 -16.56
N LEU A 9 -11.33 35.14 -15.38
CA LEU A 9 -11.89 34.27 -14.34
C LEU A 9 -13.23 33.64 -14.73
N ILE A 10 -14.10 34.39 -15.40
CA ILE A 10 -15.38 33.86 -15.90
C ILE A 10 -15.11 32.84 -17.00
N THR A 11 -14.21 33.13 -17.94
CA THR A 11 -13.82 32.18 -18.98
C THR A 11 -13.13 30.95 -18.39
N PHE A 12 -12.25 31.12 -17.38
CA PHE A 12 -11.60 30.00 -16.68
C PHE A 12 -12.61 29.16 -15.89
N CYS A 13 -13.58 29.76 -15.20
CA CYS A 13 -14.63 29.01 -14.52
C CYS A 13 -15.55 28.28 -15.52
N ILE A 14 -15.90 28.89 -16.64
CA ILE A 14 -16.73 28.25 -17.68
C ILE A 14 -15.97 27.13 -18.38
N THR A 15 -14.67 27.28 -18.66
CA THR A 15 -13.87 26.22 -19.27
C THR A 15 -13.49 25.13 -18.26
N PHE A 16 -13.22 25.47 -17.00
CA PHE A 16 -12.86 24.50 -15.96
C PHE A 16 -14.06 23.71 -15.45
N PHE A 17 -15.21 24.36 -15.18
CA PHE A 17 -16.45 23.65 -14.81
C PHE A 17 -17.17 23.06 -16.03
N GLY A 18 -17.09 23.68 -17.20
CA GLY A 18 -17.57 23.08 -18.46
C GLY A 18 -16.78 21.82 -18.81
N SER A 19 -15.45 21.84 -18.70
CA SER A 19 -14.61 20.64 -18.87
C SER A 19 -14.85 19.57 -17.81
N LEU A 20 -15.35 19.94 -16.62
CA LEU A 20 -15.75 18.97 -15.59
C LEU A 20 -17.11 18.31 -15.90
N ALA A 21 -17.97 19.00 -16.65
CA ALA A 21 -19.27 18.50 -17.10
C ALA A 21 -19.20 17.65 -18.39
N PHE A 22 -18.07 17.68 -19.12
CA PHE A 22 -17.78 16.78 -20.25
C PHE A 22 -17.00 15.52 -19.85
N LEU A 23 -16.94 15.21 -18.54
CA LEU A 23 -16.35 13.97 -18.02
C LEU A 23 -17.40 12.91 -17.68
N ASP A 24 -18.52 12.88 -18.42
CA ASP A 24 -19.38 11.70 -18.46
C ASP A 24 -19.66 11.34 -19.92
N ASP A 25 -19.49 10.05 -20.21
CA ASP A 25 -19.68 9.33 -21.47
C ASP A 25 -18.74 9.66 -22.63
N ASP A 26 -17.53 9.10 -22.58
CA ASP A 26 -17.05 8.30 -23.72
C ASP A 26 -16.22 7.12 -23.18
N ASP A 27 -16.81 5.94 -23.35
CA ASP A 27 -16.18 4.64 -23.27
C ASP A 27 -15.14 4.55 -24.38
N ASP A 28 -13.86 4.75 -24.05
CA ASP A 28 -12.77 4.25 -24.88
C ASP A 28 -11.71 3.56 -24.02
N THR A 29 -11.61 2.27 -24.31
CA THR A 29 -10.85 1.23 -23.65
C THR A 29 -9.34 1.46 -23.70
N ALA A 30 -8.83 2.20 -22.73
CA ALA A 30 -7.49 1.95 -22.19
C ALA A 30 -7.63 1.39 -20.76
N THR A 31 -8.40 0.31 -20.63
CA THR A 31 -8.33 -0.52 -19.44
C THR A 31 -6.89 -1.02 -19.38
N ALA A 32 -6.18 -0.66 -18.31
CA ALA A 32 -5.01 -1.44 -17.91
C ALA A 32 -5.40 -2.93 -18.01
N PRO A 33 -4.54 -3.81 -18.55
CA PRO A 33 -4.88 -5.20 -18.76
C PRO A 33 -5.52 -5.74 -17.49
N PRO A 34 -6.65 -6.49 -17.59
CA PRO A 34 -7.35 -6.99 -16.41
C PRO A 34 -6.33 -7.68 -15.52
N MET A 35 -6.10 -7.10 -14.35
CA MET A 35 -5.14 -7.64 -13.40
C MET A 35 -5.55 -9.08 -13.10
N PRO A 36 -4.62 -10.05 -13.11
CA PRO A 36 -4.98 -11.44 -12.84
C PRO A 36 -5.71 -11.50 -11.49
N MET A 37 -6.97 -11.90 -11.53
CA MET A 37 -7.77 -12.06 -10.33
C MET A 37 -7.44 -13.41 -9.71
N PHE A 38 -6.83 -13.40 -8.53
CA PHE A 38 -6.62 -14.61 -7.75
C PHE A 38 -7.75 -14.76 -6.73
N ASN A 39 -8.42 -15.91 -6.75
CA ASN A 39 -9.42 -16.26 -5.75
C ASN A 39 -8.74 -16.63 -4.44
N ILE A 40 -9.22 -16.07 -3.32
CA ILE A 40 -8.83 -16.57 -2.00
C ILE A 40 -9.62 -17.84 -1.74
N THR A 41 -8.92 -18.89 -1.31
CA THR A 41 -9.54 -20.12 -0.81
C THR A 41 -9.42 -20.27 0.69
N HIS A 42 -8.38 -19.70 1.31
CA HIS A 42 -8.12 -19.81 2.75
C HIS A 42 -7.58 -18.51 3.32
N LYS A 43 -7.79 -18.28 4.63
CA LYS A 43 -7.29 -17.10 5.35
C LYS A 43 -6.43 -17.53 6.53
N VAL A 44 -5.16 -17.14 6.53
CA VAL A 44 -4.24 -17.39 7.66
C VAL A 44 -3.92 -16.06 8.34
N PHE A 45 -3.96 -16.03 9.66
CA PHE A 45 -3.58 -14.86 10.45
C PHE A 45 -2.28 -15.09 11.21
N MET A 46 -1.55 -14.01 11.46
CA MET A 46 -0.36 -13.97 12.30
C MET A 46 -0.34 -12.68 13.12
N ASP A 47 -0.08 -12.79 14.42
CA ASP A 47 0.10 -11.67 15.35
C ASP A 47 1.59 -11.45 15.62
N PHE A 48 2.05 -10.21 15.53
CA PHE A 48 3.46 -9.86 15.63
C PHE A 48 3.78 -9.01 16.85
N LYS A 49 4.91 -9.27 17.50
CA LYS A 49 5.53 -8.44 18.53
C LYS A 49 6.98 -8.10 18.20
N GLN A 50 7.44 -6.93 18.60
CA GLN A 50 8.85 -6.54 18.59
C GLN A 50 9.31 -6.32 20.04
N GLY A 51 10.10 -7.24 20.58
CA GLY A 51 10.31 -7.31 22.03
C GLY A 51 8.96 -7.43 22.76
N ASP A 52 8.65 -6.48 23.63
CA ASP A 52 7.37 -6.42 24.35
C ASP A 52 6.26 -5.62 23.62
N LYS A 53 6.61 -4.90 22.54
CA LYS A 53 5.69 -4.05 21.80
C LYS A 53 4.84 -4.86 20.84
N ASP A 54 3.52 -4.73 20.93
CA ASP A 54 2.59 -5.27 19.94
C ASP A 54 2.67 -4.48 18.62
N LEU A 55 2.94 -5.18 17.51
CA LEU A 55 2.95 -4.59 16.16
C LEU A 55 1.60 -4.76 15.47
N GLY A 56 0.83 -5.79 15.85
CA GLY A 56 -0.52 -6.04 15.35
C GLY A 56 -0.64 -7.32 14.53
N ARG A 57 -1.80 -7.48 13.90
CA ARG A 57 -2.18 -8.67 13.13
C ARG A 57 -1.97 -8.46 11.63
N ILE A 58 -1.50 -9.49 10.94
CA ILE A 58 -1.55 -9.63 9.49
C ILE A 58 -2.48 -10.79 9.15
N ILE A 59 -3.33 -10.60 8.15
CA ILE A 59 -4.15 -11.66 7.57
C ILE A 59 -3.76 -11.83 6.11
N PHE A 60 -3.43 -13.06 5.75
CA PHE A 60 -3.07 -13.49 4.41
C PHE A 60 -4.27 -14.20 3.78
N GLY A 61 -4.63 -13.79 2.57
CA GLY A 61 -5.48 -14.56 1.67
C GLY A 61 -4.61 -15.47 0.81
N LEU A 62 -4.92 -16.77 0.79
CA LEU A 62 -4.14 -17.79 0.10
C LEU A 62 -4.81 -18.23 -1.21
N PHE A 63 -4.01 -18.44 -2.25
CA PHE A 63 -4.45 -18.75 -3.61
C PHE A 63 -4.46 -20.27 -3.86
N GLY A 64 -5.27 -21.02 -3.12
CA GLY A 64 -5.23 -22.49 -3.15
C GLY A 64 -5.74 -23.12 -4.44
N GLU A 65 -6.40 -22.38 -5.34
CA GLU A 65 -6.70 -22.85 -6.70
C GLU A 65 -5.47 -22.86 -7.60
N ILE A 66 -4.53 -21.94 -7.36
CA ILE A 66 -3.33 -21.72 -8.18
C ILE A 66 -2.14 -22.51 -7.65
N ALA A 67 -1.95 -22.52 -6.34
CA ALA A 67 -0.85 -23.20 -5.66
C ALA A 67 -1.34 -24.09 -4.51
N PRO A 68 -2.15 -25.14 -4.78
CA PRO A 68 -2.77 -25.96 -3.75
C PRO A 68 -1.78 -26.62 -2.78
N LYS A 69 -0.67 -27.19 -3.26
CA LYS A 69 0.34 -27.83 -2.39
C LYS A 69 1.05 -26.79 -1.51
N THR A 70 1.42 -25.65 -2.09
CA THR A 70 2.11 -24.58 -1.39
C THR A 70 1.22 -23.97 -0.30
N VAL A 71 -0.06 -23.74 -0.63
CA VAL A 71 -1.06 -23.25 0.31
C VAL A 71 -1.32 -24.24 1.43
N GLU A 72 -1.45 -25.53 1.12
CA GLU A 72 -1.66 -26.56 2.15
C GLU A 72 -0.46 -26.68 3.09
N ASN A 73 0.77 -26.60 2.57
CA ASN A 73 1.99 -26.55 3.38
C ASN A 73 1.96 -25.37 4.36
N PHE A 74 1.73 -24.16 3.85
CA PHE A 74 1.72 -22.95 4.69
C PHE A 74 0.59 -22.98 5.73
N ARG A 75 -0.63 -23.36 5.32
CA ARG A 75 -1.79 -23.49 6.21
C ARG A 75 -1.55 -24.51 7.31
N THR A 76 -1.01 -25.68 6.95
CA THR A 76 -0.74 -26.75 7.92
C THR A 76 0.32 -26.33 8.93
N ILE A 77 1.41 -25.67 8.50
CA ILE A 77 2.43 -25.16 9.43
C ILE A 77 1.86 -24.08 10.35
N ALA A 78 0.95 -23.23 9.85
CA ALA A 78 0.30 -22.19 10.64
C ALA A 78 -0.68 -22.73 11.69
N THR A 79 -1.24 -23.93 11.48
CA THR A 79 -2.33 -24.49 12.30
C THR A 79 -1.87 -25.68 13.14
N VAL A 80 -1.58 -26.81 12.48
CA VAL A 80 -1.19 -28.08 13.12
C VAL A 80 0.30 -28.07 13.48
N GLY A 81 1.12 -27.48 12.62
CA GLY A 81 2.58 -27.47 12.76
C GLY A 81 3.23 -28.77 12.32
N ILE A 82 4.56 -28.77 12.29
CA ILE A 82 5.40 -29.94 12.01
C ILE A 82 6.10 -30.31 13.32
N LYS A 83 5.87 -31.53 13.81
CA LYS A 83 6.42 -32.02 15.08
C LYS A 83 6.10 -31.08 16.26
N GLY A 84 4.89 -30.52 16.27
CA GLY A 84 4.42 -29.58 17.30
C GLY A 84 4.95 -28.14 17.17
N LYS A 85 5.74 -27.84 16.14
CA LYS A 85 6.21 -26.47 15.86
C LYS A 85 5.38 -25.82 14.77
N THR A 86 4.82 -24.66 15.05
CA THR A 86 4.08 -23.83 14.10
C THR A 86 4.88 -22.57 13.77
N TYR A 87 4.32 -21.67 12.95
CA TYR A 87 4.91 -20.34 12.78
C TYR A 87 4.89 -19.50 14.06
N ALA A 88 4.00 -19.78 15.02
CA ALA A 88 4.02 -19.14 16.32
C ALA A 88 5.28 -19.55 17.09
N GLY A 89 6.00 -18.56 17.61
CA GLY A 89 7.31 -18.72 18.24
C GLY A 89 8.49 -18.47 17.30
N THR A 90 8.27 -18.36 16.00
CA THR A 90 9.33 -18.02 15.04
C THR A 90 9.54 -16.51 14.91
N ASN A 91 10.72 -16.14 14.44
CA ASN A 91 11.18 -14.78 14.21
C ASN A 91 11.05 -14.40 12.72
N ILE A 92 10.84 -13.11 12.48
CA ILE A 92 11.24 -12.48 11.22
C ILE A 92 12.75 -12.28 11.29
N HIS A 93 13.49 -13.24 10.71
CA HIS A 93 14.95 -13.29 10.81
C HIS A 93 15.65 -12.39 9.78
N ARG A 94 14.93 -11.92 8.75
CA ARG A 94 15.49 -11.01 7.74
C ARG A 94 14.48 -9.96 7.30
N VAL A 95 14.89 -8.71 7.31
CA VAL A 95 14.14 -7.51 6.93
C VAL A 95 15.03 -6.66 6.02
N ILE A 96 14.53 -6.31 4.84
CA ILE A 96 15.21 -5.43 3.90
C ILE A 96 14.26 -4.29 3.55
N HIS A 97 14.68 -3.07 3.88
CA HIS A 97 13.93 -1.85 3.65
C HIS A 97 13.64 -1.66 2.15
N ASN A 98 12.40 -1.27 1.82
CA ASN A 98 11.89 -1.13 0.47
C ASN A 98 12.00 -2.42 -0.37
N PHE A 99 11.98 -3.58 0.28
CA PHE A 99 12.06 -4.86 -0.43
C PHE A 99 11.13 -5.92 0.14
N LEU A 100 11.52 -6.61 1.22
CA LEU A 100 10.74 -7.69 1.80
C LEU A 100 11.04 -7.93 3.27
N ILE A 101 10.10 -8.61 3.93
CA ILE A 101 10.29 -9.24 5.24
C ILE A 101 10.25 -10.75 5.06
N GLN A 102 11.16 -11.47 5.71
CA GLN A 102 11.30 -12.93 5.58
C GLN A 102 11.31 -13.59 6.97
N GLY A 103 10.56 -14.69 7.06
CA GLY A 103 10.37 -15.45 8.29
C GLY A 103 10.02 -16.92 7.99
N GLY A 104 9.50 -17.61 9.01
CA GLY A 104 8.95 -18.95 8.84
C GLY A 104 9.95 -20.10 9.02
N ASP A 105 11.18 -19.84 9.44
CA ASP A 105 12.12 -20.90 9.85
C ASP A 105 11.68 -21.51 11.20
N ILE A 106 10.90 -22.59 11.13
CA ILE A 106 10.41 -23.33 12.30
C ILE A 106 11.46 -24.28 12.91
N ILE A 107 12.62 -24.46 12.26
CA ILE A 107 13.65 -25.42 12.70
C ILE A 107 14.70 -24.71 13.56
N ASN A 108 15.42 -23.75 12.97
CA ASN A 108 16.56 -23.06 13.59
C ASN A 108 16.24 -21.62 13.98
N ASN A 109 15.17 -21.05 13.44
CA ASN A 109 14.69 -19.70 13.74
C ASN A 109 15.68 -18.57 13.37
N ASP A 110 16.58 -18.85 12.42
CA ASP A 110 17.63 -17.94 11.96
C ASP A 110 17.73 -17.82 10.43
N GLY A 111 16.95 -18.61 9.69
CA GLY A 111 16.92 -18.64 8.23
C GLY A 111 17.73 -19.80 7.62
N SER A 112 18.39 -20.63 8.42
CA SER A 112 19.13 -21.80 7.94
C SER A 112 18.27 -23.08 7.85
N GLY A 113 17.11 -23.09 8.50
CA GLY A 113 16.24 -24.26 8.56
C GLY A 113 15.30 -24.41 7.36
N GLU A 114 15.15 -25.64 6.89
CA GLU A 114 14.22 -26.02 5.83
C GLU A 114 13.45 -27.28 6.23
N THR A 115 12.13 -27.22 6.14
CA THR A 115 11.26 -28.39 6.27
C THR A 115 9.93 -28.03 5.63
N SER A 116 9.21 -29.01 5.10
CA SER A 116 7.84 -28.86 4.65
C SER A 116 6.98 -30.01 5.21
N ILE A 117 5.67 -29.95 5.00
CA ILE A 117 4.80 -31.09 5.34
C ILE A 117 5.06 -32.31 4.44
N TYR A 118 5.77 -32.11 3.32
CA TYR A 118 6.08 -33.14 2.32
C TYR A 118 7.48 -33.73 2.48
N GLY A 119 8.28 -33.26 3.44
CA GLY A 119 9.66 -33.70 3.65
C GLY A 119 10.58 -32.53 4.02
N ARG A 120 11.79 -32.53 3.47
CA ARG A 120 12.73 -31.41 3.69
C ARG A 120 12.38 -30.21 2.82
N THR A 121 12.18 -30.43 1.53
CA THR A 121 11.79 -29.42 0.54
C THR A 121 10.75 -29.98 -0.43
N PHE A 122 10.12 -29.11 -1.21
CA PHE A 122 9.22 -29.47 -2.32
C PHE A 122 9.44 -28.57 -3.54
N GLU A 123 8.94 -29.04 -4.69
CA GLU A 123 9.07 -28.41 -6.01
C GLU A 123 8.38 -27.04 -6.13
N ASP A 124 8.80 -26.23 -7.11
CA ASP A 124 8.13 -24.99 -7.46
C ASP A 124 6.82 -25.31 -8.18
N GLU A 125 5.69 -25.00 -7.55
CA GLU A 125 4.37 -25.42 -8.04
C GLU A 125 3.87 -24.57 -9.22
N THR A 126 4.08 -23.25 -9.16
CA THR A 126 3.59 -22.31 -10.17
C THR A 126 4.35 -20.99 -10.11
N HIS A 127 4.43 -20.32 -11.27
CA HIS A 127 4.99 -18.96 -11.41
C HIS A 127 3.99 -17.98 -12.03
N GLU A 128 2.70 -18.30 -11.97
CA GLU A 128 1.62 -17.45 -12.50
C GLU A 128 1.45 -16.16 -11.69
N VAL A 129 1.68 -16.23 -10.38
CA VAL A 129 1.59 -15.06 -9.49
C VAL A 129 2.82 -14.16 -9.67
N LYS A 130 2.57 -12.92 -10.10
CA LYS A 130 3.59 -11.89 -10.31
C LYS A 130 3.57 -10.84 -9.19
N PHE A 131 4.75 -10.31 -8.83
CA PHE A 131 4.94 -9.41 -7.69
C PHE A 131 4.87 -7.92 -8.07
N TRP A 132 3.75 -7.49 -8.64
CA TRP A 132 3.56 -6.13 -9.17
C TRP A 132 3.19 -5.07 -8.12
N ALA A 133 3.00 -5.44 -6.85
CA ALA A 133 2.58 -4.55 -5.77
C ALA A 133 3.13 -5.04 -4.41
N PRO A 134 3.07 -4.20 -3.35
CA PRO A 134 3.34 -4.66 -2.00
C PRO A 134 2.31 -5.68 -1.50
N GLY A 135 2.73 -6.48 -0.53
CA GLY A 135 1.89 -7.39 0.24
C GLY A 135 1.74 -8.78 -0.37
N PHE A 136 2.46 -9.15 -1.42
CA PHE A 136 2.43 -10.53 -1.90
C PHE A 136 3.18 -11.46 -0.95
N LEU A 137 2.64 -12.67 -0.78
CA LEU A 137 3.22 -13.74 0.02
C LEU A 137 3.79 -14.80 -0.91
N ALA A 138 5.06 -15.17 -0.68
CA ALA A 138 5.78 -16.14 -1.49
C ALA A 138 6.70 -17.03 -0.65
N MET A 139 7.03 -18.20 -1.20
CA MET A 139 7.97 -19.13 -0.57
C MET A 139 9.40 -18.63 -0.74
N ALA A 140 10.19 -18.68 0.33
CA ALA A 140 11.64 -18.53 0.22
C ALA A 140 12.25 -19.89 -0.15
N ASN A 141 13.28 -19.85 -1.01
CA ASN A 141 13.99 -21.04 -1.48
C ASN A 141 15.52 -20.76 -1.51
N HIS A 142 16.31 -21.82 -1.65
CA HIS A 142 17.77 -21.77 -1.85
C HIS A 142 18.15 -22.20 -3.27
N GLY A 143 17.31 -21.84 -4.25
CA GLY A 143 17.38 -22.27 -5.64
C GLY A 143 16.11 -23.01 -6.09
N PRO A 144 16.03 -23.37 -7.37
CA PRO A 144 14.83 -24.00 -7.93
C PRO A 144 14.44 -25.28 -7.19
N ASN A 145 13.14 -25.46 -6.96
CA ASN A 145 12.54 -26.64 -6.32
C ASN A 145 13.00 -26.92 -4.89
N THR A 146 13.32 -25.88 -4.11
CA THR A 146 13.77 -26.01 -2.71
C THR A 146 12.83 -25.32 -1.71
N ASN A 147 11.52 -25.30 -2.00
CA ASN A 147 10.55 -24.69 -1.11
C ASN A 147 10.45 -25.46 0.22
N GLY A 148 10.43 -24.75 1.34
CA GLY A 148 10.39 -25.33 2.68
C GLY A 148 9.27 -24.76 3.55
N CYS A 149 9.64 -24.20 4.70
CA CYS A 149 8.73 -23.54 5.64
C CYS A 149 8.87 -22.03 5.60
N GLN A 150 10.00 -21.53 5.10
CA GLN A 150 10.30 -20.11 5.05
C GLN A 150 9.46 -19.41 3.98
N PHE A 151 9.03 -18.20 4.31
CA PHE A 151 8.24 -17.34 3.43
C PHE A 151 8.76 -15.91 3.51
N PHE A 152 8.41 -15.12 2.49
CA PHE A 152 8.58 -13.67 2.54
C PHE A 152 7.31 -12.94 2.11
N VAL A 153 7.22 -11.69 2.58
CA VAL A 153 6.17 -10.75 2.19
C VAL A 153 6.81 -9.55 1.53
N THR A 154 6.37 -9.20 0.32
CA THR A 154 6.89 -8.05 -0.40
C THR A 154 6.43 -6.75 0.24
N CYS A 155 7.32 -5.77 0.36
CA CYS A 155 7.00 -4.42 0.85
C CYS A 155 6.89 -3.39 -0.28
N THR A 156 7.29 -3.76 -1.49
CA THR A 156 7.17 -2.97 -2.73
C THR A 156 6.87 -3.91 -3.90
N ALA A 157 6.74 -3.37 -5.11
CA ALA A 157 6.73 -4.18 -6.33
C ALA A 157 8.12 -4.76 -6.60
N THR A 158 8.20 -6.07 -6.84
CA THR A 158 9.46 -6.82 -6.95
C THR A 158 9.42 -7.75 -8.17
N SER A 159 9.21 -7.20 -9.36
CA SER A 159 9.07 -7.97 -10.60
C SER A 159 10.30 -8.80 -10.97
N TRP A 160 11.48 -8.45 -10.45
CA TRP A 160 12.70 -9.24 -10.64
C TRP A 160 12.71 -10.58 -9.88
N LEU A 161 11.72 -10.84 -9.02
CA LEU A 161 11.52 -12.14 -8.37
C LEU A 161 10.56 -13.04 -9.15
N ASP A 162 9.93 -12.52 -10.21
CA ASP A 162 8.95 -13.25 -11.00
C ASP A 162 9.61 -14.43 -11.73
N GLY A 163 9.11 -15.65 -11.51
CA GLY A 163 9.65 -16.85 -12.15
C GLY A 163 10.66 -17.64 -11.31
N ASP A 164 11.24 -17.02 -10.28
CA ASP A 164 12.20 -17.68 -9.39
C ASP A 164 11.56 -18.16 -8.07
N TYR A 165 10.45 -17.54 -7.68
CA TYR A 165 9.74 -17.82 -6.43
C TYR A 165 8.27 -18.11 -6.68
N VAL A 166 7.70 -19.00 -5.86
CA VAL A 166 6.28 -19.35 -5.90
C VAL A 166 5.49 -18.35 -5.06
N GLY A 167 4.74 -17.46 -5.74
CA GLY A 167 3.73 -16.62 -5.10
C GLY A 167 2.46 -17.42 -4.84
N PHE A 168 1.95 -17.39 -3.61
CA PHE A 168 0.81 -18.23 -3.21
C PHE A 168 -0.23 -17.51 -2.34
N GLY A 169 -0.06 -16.21 -2.09
CA GLY A 169 -1.05 -15.42 -1.38
C GLY A 169 -0.77 -13.93 -1.40
N LYS A 170 -1.63 -13.18 -0.70
CA LYS A 170 -1.49 -11.73 -0.52
C LYS A 170 -2.04 -11.29 0.84
N VAL A 171 -1.45 -10.25 1.41
CA VAL A 171 -1.94 -9.58 2.61
C VAL A 171 -3.28 -8.92 2.29
N ILE A 172 -4.33 -9.34 2.98
CA ILE A 172 -5.67 -8.75 2.89
C ILE A 172 -5.98 -7.80 4.04
N TYR A 173 -5.25 -7.93 5.15
CA TYR A 173 -5.35 -7.02 6.29
C TYR A 173 -4.00 -6.92 6.98
N GLY A 174 -3.66 -5.73 7.49
CA GLY A 174 -2.41 -5.53 8.23
C GLY A 174 -1.21 -5.18 7.37
N LEU A 175 -1.40 -4.63 6.15
CA LEU A 175 -0.28 -4.12 5.34
C LEU A 175 0.50 -3.01 6.09
N LYS A 176 -0.17 -2.22 6.93
CA LYS A 176 0.50 -1.28 7.84
C LYS A 176 1.48 -1.98 8.78
N THR A 177 1.14 -3.15 9.29
CA THR A 177 2.01 -3.97 10.15
C THR A 177 3.24 -4.46 9.38
N VAL A 178 3.08 -4.87 8.11
CA VAL A 178 4.21 -5.22 7.23
C VAL A 178 5.18 -4.05 7.13
N HIS A 179 4.70 -2.85 6.83
CA HIS A 179 5.55 -1.66 6.73
C HIS A 179 6.15 -1.22 8.08
N LEU A 180 5.50 -1.52 9.20
CA LEU A 180 6.08 -1.28 10.52
C LEU A 180 7.25 -2.21 10.78
N ILE A 181 7.13 -3.49 10.44
CA ILE A 181 8.21 -4.49 10.52
C ILE A 181 9.36 -4.11 9.59
N GLU A 182 9.04 -3.72 8.35
CA GLU A 182 10.00 -3.29 7.34
C GLU A 182 10.89 -2.13 7.81
N LYS A 183 10.31 -1.14 8.48
CA LYS A 183 11.00 0.08 8.95
C LYS A 183 11.80 -0.12 10.25
N THR A 184 11.90 -1.35 10.74
CA THR A 184 12.66 -1.62 11.96
C THR A 184 14.17 -1.60 11.68
N GLU A 185 14.94 -1.17 12.67
CA GLU A 185 16.39 -1.20 12.54
C GLU A 185 16.90 -2.64 12.43
N ALA A 186 17.62 -2.91 11.36
CA ALA A 186 18.26 -4.19 11.08
C ALA A 186 19.78 -3.99 10.92
N ASN A 187 20.55 -5.07 11.14
CA ASN A 187 21.98 -5.10 10.85
C ASN A 187 22.25 -5.31 9.35
N ASP A 188 23.52 -5.35 8.94
CA ASP A 188 23.94 -5.53 7.55
C ASP A 188 23.47 -6.86 6.92
N ARG A 189 23.10 -7.85 7.74
CA ARG A 189 22.53 -9.13 7.30
C ARG A 189 21.00 -9.10 7.20
N GLY A 190 20.38 -7.95 7.48
CA GLY A 190 18.94 -7.77 7.54
C GLY A 190 18.29 -8.31 8.82
N GLN A 191 19.06 -8.71 9.84
CA GLN A 191 18.48 -9.21 11.09
C GLN A 191 18.01 -8.03 11.96
N PRO A 192 16.73 -8.00 12.40
CA PRO A 192 16.24 -6.95 13.29
C PRO A 192 17.03 -6.88 14.59
N LYS A 193 17.44 -5.67 15.01
CA LYS A 193 18.17 -5.45 16.28
C LYS A 193 17.33 -5.87 17.49
N VAL A 194 16.04 -5.54 17.44
CA VAL A 194 15.05 -6.02 18.42
C VAL A 194 14.27 -7.15 17.77
N PRO A 195 14.26 -8.37 18.35
CA PRO A 195 13.60 -9.52 17.75
C PRO A 195 12.11 -9.28 17.47
N ILE A 196 11.70 -9.60 16.24
CA ILE A 196 10.30 -9.55 15.81
C ILE A 196 9.78 -10.98 15.76
N LYS A 197 8.79 -11.29 16.59
CA LYS A 197 8.25 -12.63 16.80
C LYS A 197 6.81 -12.74 16.34
N ILE A 198 6.48 -13.86 15.73
CA ILE A 198 5.10 -14.30 15.52
C ILE A 198 4.63 -14.90 16.83
N VAL A 199 3.72 -14.25 17.54
CA VAL A 199 3.24 -14.71 18.85
C VAL A 199 2.05 -15.65 18.76
N LYS A 200 1.23 -15.49 17.73
CA LYS A 200 0.08 -16.35 17.43
C LYS A 200 -0.06 -16.49 15.93
N CYS A 201 -0.48 -17.66 15.49
CA CYS A 201 -0.88 -17.90 14.11
C CYS A 201 -2.03 -18.91 14.08
N GLY A 202 -2.74 -18.95 12.96
CA GLY A 202 -3.79 -19.92 12.73
C GLY A 202 -4.61 -19.59 11.49
N GLU A 203 -5.66 -20.37 11.28
CA GLU A 203 -6.60 -20.16 10.19
C GLU A 203 -7.87 -19.45 10.69
N LEU A 204 -8.44 -18.59 9.85
CA LEU A 204 -9.73 -17.96 10.08
C LEU A 204 -10.80 -18.68 9.25
N PRO A 205 -12.05 -18.79 9.75
CA PRO A 205 -13.15 -19.34 8.99
C PRO A 205 -13.35 -18.57 7.69
N PHE A 206 -13.66 -19.32 6.63
CA PHE A 206 -13.82 -18.79 5.28
C PHE A 206 -15.15 -19.27 4.71
N ASP A 207 -16.18 -18.42 4.86
CA ASP A 207 -17.55 -18.82 4.53
C ASP A 207 -17.88 -18.66 3.03
N THR A 208 -17.03 -18.00 2.22
CA THR A 208 -17.15 -17.95 0.73
C THR A 208 -15.86 -17.44 0.06
N PRO A 209 -15.50 -17.96 -1.15
CA PRO A 209 -14.41 -17.44 -1.98
C PRO A 209 -14.66 -15.98 -2.37
N VAL A 210 -13.95 -15.08 -1.69
CA VAL A 210 -13.86 -13.66 -2.08
C VAL A 210 -12.71 -13.54 -3.08
N SER A 211 -13.03 -13.26 -4.35
CA SER A 211 -12.04 -12.79 -5.32
C SER A 211 -11.44 -11.48 -4.80
N VAL A 212 -10.12 -11.41 -4.65
CA VAL A 212 -9.47 -10.18 -4.15
C VAL A 212 -9.37 -9.14 -5.23
N ILE A 213 -10.48 -8.46 -5.44
CA ILE A 213 -10.51 -7.01 -5.58
C ILE A 213 -11.74 -6.63 -4.78
N ASN A 214 -11.64 -5.79 -3.74
CA ASN A 214 -12.83 -5.05 -3.33
C ASN A 214 -13.20 -4.20 -4.55
N PRO A 215 -14.28 -4.48 -5.30
CA PRO A 215 -14.56 -3.75 -6.53
C PRO A 215 -14.90 -2.27 -6.26
N GLY A 216 -15.04 -1.88 -4.99
CA GLY A 216 -15.22 -0.48 -4.56
C GLY A 216 -13.95 0.26 -4.12
N GLU A 217 -12.81 -0.41 -3.92
CA GLU A 217 -11.58 0.23 -3.42
C GLU A 217 -10.33 -0.31 -4.13
N ASN A 218 -10.24 -0.11 -5.44
CA ASN A 218 -8.96 -0.13 -6.13
C ASN A 218 -8.31 1.26 -5.98
N PRO A 219 -7.23 1.43 -5.19
CA PRO A 219 -6.58 2.72 -5.01
C PRO A 219 -5.89 3.24 -6.28
N TYR A 220 -5.78 2.41 -7.33
CA TYR A 220 -5.13 2.73 -8.59
C TYR A 220 -6.09 2.87 -9.78
N THR A 221 -7.41 2.88 -9.57
CA THR A 221 -8.32 3.31 -10.64
C THR A 221 -8.08 4.78 -10.95
N VAL A 222 -8.01 5.14 -12.24
CA VAL A 222 -7.84 6.54 -12.70
C VAL A 222 -8.79 7.49 -11.96
N LYS A 223 -10.05 7.09 -11.72
CA LYS A 223 -11.03 7.86 -10.93
C LYS A 223 -10.59 8.14 -9.49
N ASN A 224 -9.98 7.19 -8.79
CA ASN A 224 -9.52 7.37 -7.40
C ASN A 224 -8.21 8.16 -7.34
N TRP A 225 -7.30 7.96 -8.32
CA TRP A 225 -6.12 8.80 -8.47
C TRP A 225 -6.48 10.27 -8.78
N ILE A 226 -7.49 10.48 -9.65
CA ILE A 226 -8.05 11.80 -9.92
C ILE A 226 -8.66 12.39 -8.65
N LYS A 227 -9.50 11.65 -7.91
CA LYS A 227 -10.09 12.15 -6.63
C LYS A 227 -9.01 12.50 -5.60
N ALA A 228 -8.00 11.66 -5.44
CA ALA A 228 -6.91 11.86 -4.49
C ALA A 228 -6.00 13.04 -4.88
N SER A 229 -5.80 13.29 -6.17
CA SER A 229 -4.97 14.39 -6.68
C SER A 229 -5.75 15.71 -6.80
N ALA A 230 -7.05 15.65 -7.07
CA ALA A 230 -7.90 16.82 -7.22
C ALA A 230 -8.09 17.58 -5.90
N ILE A 231 -8.17 16.89 -4.76
CA ILE A 231 -8.37 17.55 -3.46
C ILE A 231 -7.18 18.45 -3.09
N PRO A 232 -5.91 17.99 -3.10
CA PRO A 232 -4.74 18.85 -2.88
C PRO A 232 -4.64 19.98 -3.90
N LEU A 233 -4.89 19.68 -5.18
CA LEU A 233 -4.77 20.64 -6.26
C LEU A 233 -5.80 21.78 -6.12
N VAL A 234 -7.08 21.44 -5.91
CA VAL A 234 -8.16 22.43 -5.72
C VAL A 234 -7.92 23.24 -4.44
N SER A 235 -7.49 22.59 -3.34
CA SER A 235 -7.16 23.32 -2.11
C SER A 235 -6.06 24.36 -2.35
N SER A 236 -5.06 24.04 -3.18
CA SER A 236 -3.96 24.95 -3.51
C SER A 236 -4.45 26.17 -4.30
N PHE A 237 -5.34 25.96 -5.29
CA PHE A 237 -5.93 27.07 -6.06
C PHE A 237 -6.89 27.93 -5.22
N VAL A 238 -7.64 27.34 -4.28
CA VAL A 238 -8.49 28.10 -3.34
C VAL A 238 -7.63 28.99 -2.44
N VAL A 239 -6.54 28.45 -1.88
CA VAL A 239 -5.59 29.23 -1.06
C VAL A 239 -5.01 30.40 -1.87
N LEU A 240 -4.54 30.15 -3.09
CA LEU A 240 -4.03 31.20 -3.98
C LEU A 240 -5.08 32.26 -4.31
N GLY A 241 -6.34 31.86 -4.52
CA GLY A 241 -7.46 32.77 -4.75
C GLY A 241 -7.75 33.68 -3.55
N ILE A 242 -7.70 33.13 -2.34
CA ILE A 242 -7.87 33.91 -1.09
C ILE A 242 -6.73 34.92 -0.94
N PHE A 243 -5.47 34.48 -1.12
CA PHE A 243 -4.32 35.38 -1.05
C PHE A 243 -4.41 36.51 -2.09
N HIS A 244 -4.78 36.18 -3.32
CA HIS A 244 -4.95 37.19 -4.36
C HIS A 244 -6.07 38.18 -4.03
N TRP A 245 -7.21 37.70 -3.54
CA TRP A 245 -8.30 38.56 -3.08
C TRP A 245 -7.87 39.49 -1.95
N MET A 246 -7.10 38.99 -0.98
CA MET A 246 -6.54 39.80 0.11
C MET A 246 -5.62 40.90 -0.42
N ILE A 247 -4.72 40.59 -1.35
CA ILE A 247 -3.81 41.58 -1.96
C ILE A 247 -4.62 42.68 -2.66
N VAL A 248 -5.59 42.31 -3.51
CA VAL A 248 -6.44 43.28 -4.21
C VAL A 248 -7.28 44.12 -3.24
N ARG A 249 -7.71 43.52 -2.11
CA ARG A 249 -8.47 44.23 -1.08
C ARG A 249 -7.61 45.25 -0.33
N LEU A 250 -6.35 44.90 -0.05
CA LEU A 250 -5.37 45.78 0.58
C LEU A 250 -5.01 46.95 -0.34
N GLU A 251 -4.70 46.70 -1.62
CA GLU A 251 -4.43 47.76 -2.61
C GLU A 251 -5.59 48.77 -2.74
N ARG A 252 -6.84 48.28 -2.67
CA ARG A 252 -8.01 49.16 -2.69
C ARG A 252 -8.14 50.00 -1.43
N PHE A 253 -7.77 49.43 -0.28
CA PHE A 253 -7.79 50.14 0.99
C PHE A 253 -6.70 51.21 1.05
N GLU A 254 -5.50 50.90 0.54
CA GLU A 254 -4.40 51.86 0.40
C GLU A 254 -4.80 53.07 -0.45
N LYS A 255 -5.40 52.84 -1.63
CA LYS A 255 -5.90 53.94 -2.48
C LYS A 255 -6.99 54.79 -1.82
N PHE A 256 -7.88 54.17 -1.03
CA PHE A 256 -8.92 54.89 -0.31
C PHE A 256 -8.32 55.80 0.78
N MET A 257 -7.36 55.28 1.54
CA MET A 257 -6.63 56.06 2.55
C MET A 257 -5.85 57.22 1.93
N ASP A 258 -5.21 57.00 0.77
CA ASP A 258 -4.50 58.06 0.06
C ASP A 258 -5.48 59.16 -0.40
N GLU A 259 -6.62 58.82 -0.99
CA GLU A 259 -7.63 59.80 -1.43
C GLU A 259 -8.21 60.62 -0.27
N GLU A 260 -8.52 60.00 0.88
CA GLU A 260 -8.96 60.75 2.08
C GLU A 260 -7.86 61.69 2.60
N ILE A 261 -6.60 61.25 2.63
CA ILE A 261 -5.47 62.09 3.06
C ILE A 261 -5.31 63.29 2.11
N TYR A 262 -5.40 63.10 0.79
CA TYR A 262 -5.32 64.19 -0.17
C TYR A 262 -6.45 65.21 0.00
N GLN A 263 -7.69 64.75 0.23
CA GLN A 263 -8.82 65.65 0.47
C GLN A 263 -8.66 66.46 1.76
N LEU A 264 -8.18 65.83 2.85
CA LEU A 264 -7.91 66.52 4.11
C LEU A 264 -6.79 67.57 4.00
N ILE A 265 -5.78 67.31 3.16
CA ILE A 265 -4.71 68.27 2.88
C ILE A 265 -5.24 69.46 2.07
N ASP A 266 -6.13 69.23 1.12
CA ASP A 266 -6.69 70.28 0.25
C ASP A 266 -7.68 71.18 1.02
N GLU A 267 -8.52 70.59 1.87
CA GLU A 267 -9.45 71.32 2.74
C GLU A 267 -8.71 72.22 3.75
N LYS A 268 -7.52 71.79 4.22
CA LYS A 268 -6.64 72.62 5.06
C LYS A 268 -5.88 73.72 4.32
N LYS A 269 -5.76 73.66 2.99
CA LYS A 269 -5.15 74.73 2.18
C LYS A 269 -6.15 75.82 1.77
N THR A 270 -7.44 75.51 1.85
CA THR A 270 -8.52 76.39 1.39
C THR A 270 -9.17 77.20 2.54
N ASN A 271 -8.79 76.92 3.80
CA ASN A 271 -9.08 77.72 4.99
C ASN A 271 -7.81 78.42 5.49
#